data_AF-A0A357GSY4-F1
#
_entry.id   AF-A0A357GSY4-F1
#
_cell.length_a   1.000
_cell.length_b   1.000
_cell.length_c   1.000
_cell.angle_alpha   90.00
_cell.angle_beta   90.00
_cell.angle_gamma   90.00
#
_symmetry.space_group_name_H-M   'P 1'
#
loop_
_entity.id
_entity.type
_entity.pdbx_description
1 polymer ?
#
loop_
_entity_poly.entity_id
_entity_poly.type
_entity_poly.pdbx_seq_one_letter_code
_entity_poly.pdbx_strand_id
1 'polypeptide(L)' 'SRAVRTQSGVAVVAVLTKPSTCPGKCIFCPTEKNMPKSYLSNEPAVMRAIMNKFDAYNQVQSRLMALELNGHSTEK' A
#
# COMPACT_ATOMS: atom_id res chain seq x y z
N SER A 1 -16.89 22.45 -2.58
CA SER A 1 -15.79 21.77 -1.88
C SER A 1 -16.03 20.27 -1.93
N ARG A 2 -15.07 19.47 -2.40
CA ARG A 2 -15.23 18.01 -2.48
C ARG A 2 -15.18 17.46 -1.05
N ALA A 3 -16.29 16.89 -0.57
CA ALA A 3 -16.33 16.30 0.76
C ALA A 3 -15.33 15.13 0.83
N VAL A 4 -14.36 15.24 1.73
CA VAL A 4 -13.35 14.21 1.97
C VAL A 4 -14.06 12.98 2.57
N ARG A 5 -14.13 11.87 1.82
CA ARG A 5 -14.79 10.62 2.24
C ARG A 5 -13.91 9.78 3.20
N THR A 6 -13.46 10.38 4.29
CA THR A 6 -13.07 9.67 5.51
C THR A 6 -14.03 10.11 6.61
N GLN A 7 -15.29 9.71 6.49
CA GLN A 7 -16.36 10.02 7.45
C GLN A 7 -16.21 9.25 8.78
N SER A 8 -15.41 8.18 8.80
CA SER A 8 -15.26 7.28 9.95
C SER A 8 -14.13 7.66 10.93
N GLY A 9 -13.32 8.67 10.62
CA GLY A 9 -12.26 9.15 11.53
C GLY A 9 -11.08 8.20 11.74
N VAL A 10 -10.92 7.15 10.92
CA VAL A 10 -9.79 6.21 10.97
C VAL A 10 -9.01 6.26 9.65
N ALA A 11 -7.70 6.49 9.73
CA ALA A 11 -6.82 6.54 8.57
C ALA A 11 -6.25 5.14 8.24
N VAL A 12 -6.72 4.54 7.14
CA VAL A 12 -6.20 3.23 6.69
C VAL A 12 -4.86 3.37 5.96
N VAL A 13 -3.83 2.72 6.49
CA VAL A 13 -2.48 2.64 5.92
C VAL A 13 -2.18 1.20 5.49
N ALA A 14 -2.29 0.93 4.19
CA ALA A 14 -1.87 -0.34 3.61
C ALA A 14 -0.36 -0.36 3.36
N VAL A 15 0.31 -1.42 3.82
CA VAL A 15 1.75 -1.67 3.64
C VAL A 15 1.96 -3.03 2.97
N LEU A 16 3.00 -3.14 2.14
CA LEU A 16 3.36 -4.40 1.48
C LEU A 16 4.77 -4.82 1.88
N THR A 17 4.96 -6.12 2.09
CA THR A 17 6.27 -6.72 2.33
C THR A 17 6.97 -7.04 1.02
N LYS A 18 8.28 -7.30 1.09
CA LYS A 18 9.05 -7.83 -0.05
C LYS A 18 8.45 -9.15 -0.56
N PRO A 19 8.69 -9.51 -1.83
CA PRO A 19 8.34 -10.82 -2.36
C PRO A 19 8.90 -11.93 -1.47
N SER A 20 8.05 -12.91 -1.16
CA SER A 20 8.43 -14.11 -0.42
C SER A 20 7.93 -15.34 -1.17
N THR A 21 8.63 -16.45 -0.99
CA THR A 21 8.30 -17.71 -1.66
C THR A 21 6.96 -18.25 -1.17
N CYS A 22 6.01 -18.40 -2.09
CA CYS A 22 4.75 -19.08 -1.82
C CYS A 22 4.92 -20.59 -2.03
N PRO A 23 4.57 -21.46 -1.07
CA PRO A 23 4.68 -22.92 -1.25
C PRO A 23 3.64 -23.48 -2.23
N GLY A 24 2.54 -22.75 -2.45
CA GLY A 24 1.47 -23.15 -3.35
C GLY A 24 1.74 -22.79 -4.82
N LYS A 25 1.38 -23.69 -5.73
CA LYS A 25 1.31 -23.43 -7.17
C LYS A 25 -0.15 -23.23 -7.58
N CYS A 26 -0.68 -22.03 -7.28
CA CYS A 26 -2.05 -21.66 -7.63
C CYS A 26 -2.11 -21.03 -9.04
N ILE A 27 -2.95 -21.59 -9.91
CA ILE A 27 -3.17 -21.10 -11.29
C ILE A 27 -3.94 -19.77 -11.35
N PHE A 28 -4.67 -19.41 -10.30
CA PHE A 28 -5.45 -18.17 -10.23
C PHE A 28 -4.65 -16.98 -9.69
N CYS A 29 -3.61 -17.22 -8.90
CA CYS A 29 -2.83 -16.14 -8.30
C CYS A 29 -1.85 -15.54 -9.33
N PRO A 30 -1.97 -14.26 -9.71
CA PRO A 30 -1.01 -13.65 -10.61
C PRO A 30 0.39 -13.63 -9.99
N THR A 31 1.40 -13.67 -10.85
CA THR A 31 2.81 -13.64 -10.46
C THR A 31 3.54 -12.66 -11.36
N GLU A 32 4.11 -11.62 -10.77
CA GLU A 32 4.94 -10.65 -11.45
C GLU A 32 6.34 -10.64 -10.82
N LYS A 33 7.37 -10.42 -11.64
CA LYS A 33 8.76 -10.42 -11.17
C LYS A 33 8.96 -9.31 -10.14
N ASN A 34 9.65 -9.64 -9.05
CA ASN A 34 9.91 -8.73 -7.92
C ASN A 34 8.65 -8.21 -7.19
N MET A 35 7.49 -8.85 -7.38
CA MET A 35 6.26 -8.51 -6.68
C MET A 35 5.82 -9.62 -5.71
N PRO A 36 5.19 -9.27 -4.56
CA PRO A 36 4.52 -10.27 -3.74
C PRO A 36 3.45 -11.01 -4.54
N LYS A 37 3.23 -12.28 -4.18
CA LYS A 37 2.21 -13.10 -4.81
C LYS A 37 0.85 -12.40 -4.78
N SER A 38 0.12 -12.47 -5.88
CA SER A 38 -1.21 -11.86 -6.06
C SER A 38 -1.27 -10.34 -6.21
N TYR A 39 -0.14 -9.61 -6.13
CA TYR A 39 -0.09 -8.17 -6.35
C TYR A 39 0.51 -7.81 -7.72
N LEU A 40 0.06 -6.69 -8.29
CA LEU A 40 0.52 -6.19 -9.59
C LEU A 40 1.19 -4.82 -9.45
N SER A 41 2.27 -4.59 -10.19
CA SER A 41 3.09 -3.36 -10.07
C SER A 41 2.33 -2.05 -10.33
N ASN A 42 1.21 -2.13 -11.04
CA ASN A 42 0.36 -1.00 -11.41
C ASN A 42 -0.76 -0.69 -10.39
N GLU A 43 -0.78 -1.32 -9.22
CA GLU A 43 -1.76 -1.01 -8.17
C GLU A 43 -1.26 0.16 -7.29
N PRO A 44 -2.12 1.12 -6.87
CA PRO A 44 -1.65 2.33 -6.19
C PRO A 44 -0.85 2.09 -4.89
N ALA A 45 -1.23 1.09 -4.10
CA ALA A 45 -0.49 0.73 -2.88
C ALA A 45 0.84 0.05 -3.21
N VAL A 46 0.85 -0.77 -4.25
CA VAL A 46 2.03 -1.46 -4.76
C VAL A 46 3.06 -0.46 -5.29
N MET A 47 2.65 0.51 -6.10
CA MET A 47 3.55 1.56 -6.60
C MET A 47 4.26 2.28 -5.45
N ARG A 48 3.53 2.62 -4.38
CA ARG A 48 4.13 3.22 -3.17
C ARG A 48 5.11 2.26 -2.49
N ALA A 49 4.80 0.97 -2.43
CA ALA A 49 5.71 -0.02 -1.86
C ALA A 49 7.01 -0.12 -2.67
N ILE A 50 6.92 -0.13 -4.02
CA ILE A 50 8.08 -0.13 -4.91
C ILE A 50 8.93 1.13 -4.71
N MET A 51 8.32 2.32 -4.66
CA MET A 51 9.02 3.60 -4.41
C MET A 51 9.78 3.59 -3.07
N ASN A 52 9.20 2.96 -2.05
CA ASN A 52 9.79 2.83 -0.72
C ASN A 52 10.66 1.56 -0.56
N LYS A 53 10.96 0.84 -1.64
CA LYS A 53 11.75 -0.42 -1.63
C LYS A 53 11.22 -1.48 -0.65
N PHE A 54 9.91 -1.50 -0.44
CA PHE A 54 9.19 -2.35 0.51
C PHE A 54 9.67 -2.18 1.97
N ASP A 55 10.26 -1.04 2.31
CA ASP A 55 10.58 -0.69 3.69
C ASP A 55 9.29 -0.30 4.43
N ALA A 56 9.03 -0.93 5.58
CA ALA A 56 7.76 -0.74 6.30
C ALA A 56 7.64 0.68 6.88
N TYR A 57 8.71 1.20 7.46
CA TYR A 57 8.72 2.53 8.07
C TYR A 57 8.46 3.61 7.02
N ASN A 58 9.19 3.56 5.90
CA ASN A 58 9.05 4.53 4.82
C ASN A 58 7.67 4.46 4.14
N GLN A 59 7.10 3.27 3.97
CA GLN A 59 5.73 3.11 3.46
C GLN A 59 4.69 3.79 4.37
N VAL A 60 4.81 3.63 5.69
CA VAL A 60 3.91 4.27 6.65
C VAL A 60 4.08 5.78 6.61
N GLN A 61 5.31 6.28 6.75
CA GLN A 61 5.60 7.73 6.77
C GLN A 61 5.12 8.42 5.48
N SER A 62 5.44 7.85 4.31
CA SER A 62 4.99 8.40 3.02
C SER A 62 3.47 8.39 2.87
N ARG A 63 2.77 7.37 3.41
CA ARG A 63 1.31 7.31 3.34
C ARG A 63 0.65 8.31 4.30
N LEU A 64 1.17 8.47 5.52
CA LEU A 64 0.67 9.46 6.48
C LEU A 64 0.82 10.89 5.94
N MET A 65 2.02 11.23 5.45
CA MET A 65 2.27 12.53 4.81
C MET A 65 1.31 12.78 3.63
N ALA A 66 1.10 11.78 2.77
CA ALA A 66 0.15 11.90 1.66
C ALA A 66 -1.29 12.11 2.16
N LEU A 67 -1.69 11.51 3.27
CA LEU A 67 -3.03 11.70 3.85
C LEU A 67 -3.20 13.12 4.40
N GLU A 68 -2.22 13.62 5.15
CA GLU A 68 -2.20 14.98 5.70
C GLU A 68 -2.26 16.04 4.60
N LEU A 69 -1.44 15.89 3.56
CA LEU A 69 -1.43 16.79 2.40
C LEU A 69 -2.76 16.79 1.63
N ASN A 70 -3.52 15.68 1.68
CA ASN A 70 -4.84 15.58 1.09
C ASN A 70 -5.97 16.01 2.07
N GLY A 71 -5.62 16.57 3.24
CA GLY A 71 -6.58 17.10 4.21
C GLY A 71 -7.23 16.04 5.11
N HIS A 72 -6.65 14.85 5.21
CA HIS A 72 -7.10 13.81 6.13
C HIS A 72 -6.33 13.91 7.45
N SER A 73 -7.04 13.86 8.58
CA SER A 73 -6.42 13.72 9.90
C SER A 73 -5.78 12.32 10.04
N THR A 74 -4.57 12.28 10.58
CA THR A 74 -3.73 11.09 10.80
C THR A 74 -3.55 10.76 12.28
N GLU A 75 -4.28 11.43 13.18
CA GLU A 75 -4.18 11.20 14.63
C GLU A 75 -4.75 9.84 15.09
N LYS A 76 -5.52 9.16 14.23
CA LYS A 76 -6.26 7.94 14.56
C LYS A 76 -6.16 6.89 13.46
#